data_AF-A0A7J4TGK7-F1
#
_entry.id   AF-A0A7J4TGK7-F1
#
_cell.length_a   1.000
_cell.length_b   1.000
_cell.length_c   1.000
_cell.angle_alpha   90.00
_cell.angle_beta   90.00
_cell.angle_gamma   90.00
#
_symmetry.space_group_name_H-M   'P 1'
#
loop_
_entity.id
_entity.type
_entity.pdbx_description
1 polymer ?
#
loop_
_entity_poly.entity_id
_entity_poly.type
_entity_poly.pdbx_seq_one_letter_code
_entity_poly.pdbx_strand_id
1 'polypeptide(L)'
;MNSDIEKSKGVDQRISMVTGEPKKAIRVLAIPMIISMFLIMAYNLADSIWVAGLGPNALAALGFINPLFMIVIGLGNGLGAGATSLIAR
;
A
#
# COMPACT_ATOMS: atom_id res chain seq x y z
N MET A 1 13.54 -36.95 0.21
CA MET A 1 13.06 -37.14 -1.17
C MET A 1 11.70 -36.51 -1.44
N ASN A 2 10.78 -36.41 -0.47
CA ASN A 2 9.49 -35.71 -0.66
C ASN A 2 9.53 -34.19 -0.37
N SER A 3 10.50 -33.75 0.45
CA SER A 3 10.73 -32.35 0.83
C SER A 3 11.19 -31.46 -0.33
N ASP A 4 11.96 -32.05 -1.26
CA ASP A 4 12.59 -31.31 -2.35
C ASP A 4 11.58 -31.02 -3.48
N ILE A 5 10.58 -31.89 -3.62
CA ILE A 5 9.46 -31.74 -4.57
C ILE A 5 8.46 -30.69 -4.09
N GLU A 6 8.18 -30.61 -2.78
CA GLU A 6 7.35 -29.53 -2.21
C GLU A 6 8.03 -28.15 -2.32
N LYS A 7 9.34 -28.09 -2.04
CA LYS A 7 10.14 -26.85 -2.21
C LYS A 7 10.14 -26.37 -3.66
N SER A 8 10.33 -27.27 -4.62
CA SER A 8 10.32 -26.96 -6.05
C SER A 8 8.95 -26.43 -6.52
N LYS A 9 7.84 -27.08 -6.13
CA LYS A 9 6.48 -26.60 -6.46
C LYS A 9 6.17 -25.24 -5.87
N GLY A 10 6.59 -24.97 -4.63
CA GLY A 10 6.40 -23.66 -3.99
C GLY A 10 7.22 -22.55 -4.64
N VAL A 11 8.41 -22.86 -5.16
CA VAL A 11 9.27 -21.92 -5.91
C VAL A 11 8.68 -21.65 -7.29
N ASP A 12 8.24 -22.67 -8.03
CA ASP A 12 7.58 -22.51 -9.33
C ASP A 12 6.30 -21.66 -9.23
N GLN A 13 5.53 -21.81 -8.16
CA GLN A 13 4.30 -21.05 -7.98
C GLN A 13 4.58 -19.56 -7.69
N ARG A 14 5.58 -19.25 -6.86
CA ARG A 14 6.02 -17.86 -6.58
C ARG A 14 6.59 -17.20 -7.83
N ILE A 15 7.39 -17.95 -8.60
CA ILE A 15 7.92 -17.49 -9.89
C ILE A 15 6.74 -17.25 -10.85
N SER A 16 5.78 -18.17 -10.98
CA SER A 16 4.59 -17.99 -11.83
C SER A 16 3.69 -16.80 -11.45
N MET A 17 3.73 -16.35 -10.20
CA MET A 17 3.03 -15.11 -9.77
C MET A 17 3.71 -13.85 -10.31
N VAL A 18 5.03 -13.89 -10.51
CA VAL A 18 5.84 -12.77 -10.99
C VAL A 18 6.10 -12.84 -12.51
N THR A 19 6.20 -14.05 -13.09
CA THR A 19 6.49 -14.31 -14.51
C THR A 19 5.38 -15.06 -15.27
N GLY A 20 4.27 -15.41 -14.62
CA GLY A 20 3.10 -15.98 -15.30
C GLY A 20 2.39 -14.97 -16.19
N GLU A 21 1.24 -15.34 -16.78
CA GLU A 21 0.53 -14.47 -17.73
C GLU A 21 0.34 -13.04 -17.16
N PRO A 22 1.01 -12.01 -17.73
CA PRO A 22 1.09 -10.69 -17.12
C PRO A 22 -0.29 -10.06 -16.88
N LYS A 23 -1.28 -10.41 -17.71
CA LYS A 23 -2.69 -9.99 -17.54
C LYS A 23 -3.32 -10.50 -16.24
N LYS A 24 -2.98 -11.73 -15.81
CA LYS A 24 -3.50 -12.34 -14.58
C LYS A 24 -2.77 -11.79 -13.35
N ALA A 25 -1.45 -11.66 -13.43
CA ALA A 25 -0.63 -11.07 -12.37
C ALA A 25 -1.06 -9.63 -12.05
N ILE A 26 -1.23 -8.78 -13.08
CA ILE A 26 -1.72 -7.40 -12.92
C ILE A 26 -3.09 -7.39 -12.24
N ARG A 27 -4.03 -8.26 -12.66
CA ARG A 27 -5.38 -8.27 -12.07
C ARG A 27 -5.37 -8.69 -10.60
N VAL A 28 -4.58 -9.68 -10.23
CA VAL A 28 -4.47 -10.18 -8.86
C VAL A 28 -3.84 -9.15 -7.92
N LEU A 29 -2.90 -8.33 -8.42
CA LEU A 29 -2.25 -7.28 -7.62
C LEU A 29 -3.00 -5.94 -7.65
N ALA A 30 -3.55 -5.55 -8.80
CA ALA A 30 -4.19 -4.26 -8.99
C ALA A 30 -5.56 -4.18 -8.30
N ILE A 31 -6.37 -5.25 -8.32
CA ILE A 31 -7.68 -5.25 -7.65
C ILE A 31 -7.57 -4.90 -6.16
N PRO A 32 -6.75 -5.61 -5.35
CA PRO A 32 -6.63 -5.26 -3.94
C PRO A 32 -6.02 -3.87 -3.73
N MET A 33 -5.08 -3.44 -4.57
CA MET A 33 -4.52 -2.09 -4.52
C MET A 33 -5.58 -1.00 -4.77
N ILE A 34 -6.44 -1.18 -5.76
CA ILE A 34 -7.53 -0.25 -6.09
C ILE A 34 -8.51 -0.16 -4.92
N ILE A 35 -8.89 -1.30 -4.33
CA ILE A 35 -9.79 -1.32 -3.16
C ILE A 35 -9.14 -0.60 -1.98
N SER A 36 -7.86 -0.85 -1.69
CA SER A 36 -7.12 -0.16 -0.63
C SER A 36 -7.09 1.35 -0.85
N MET A 37 -6.77 1.81 -2.08
CA MET A 37 -6.77 3.22 -2.43
C MET A 37 -8.16 3.86 -2.29
N PHE A 38 -9.21 3.15 -2.69
CA PHE A 38 -10.58 3.62 -2.54
C PHE A 38 -10.96 3.79 -1.06
N LEU A 39 -10.62 2.81 -0.22
CA LEU A 39 -10.86 2.88 1.23
C LEU A 39 -10.09 4.02 1.89
N ILE A 40 -8.83 4.25 1.49
CA ILE A 40 -8.04 5.38 1.99
C ILE A 40 -8.70 6.71 1.62
N MET A 41 -9.17 6.86 0.38
CA MET A 41 -9.89 8.06 -0.04
C MET A 41 -11.19 8.26 0.73
N ALA A 42 -11.97 7.19 0.92
CA ALA A 42 -13.21 7.23 1.70
C ALA A 42 -12.95 7.61 3.17
N TYR A 43 -11.89 7.08 3.76
CA TYR A 43 -11.44 7.44 5.11
C TYR A 43 -11.07 8.93 5.19
N ASN A 44 -10.25 9.44 4.28
CA ASN A 44 -9.85 10.84 4.27
C ASN A 44 -11.07 11.79 4.15
N LEU A 45 -12.09 11.39 3.38
CA LEU A 45 -13.32 12.15 3.25
C LEU A 45 -14.17 12.10 4.53
N ALA A 46 -14.37 10.91 5.09
CA ALA A 46 -15.15 10.73 6.31
C ALA A 46 -14.52 11.47 7.51
N ASP A 47 -13.20 11.37 7.66
CA ASP A 47 -12.44 12.09 8.68
C ASP A 47 -12.58 13.61 8.53
N SER A 48 -12.36 14.12 7.31
CA SER A 48 -12.49 15.55 7.02
C SER A 48 -13.90 16.08 7.28
N ILE A 49 -14.95 15.33 6.88
CA ILE A 49 -16.35 15.69 7.16
C ILE A 49 -16.64 15.72 8.66
N TRP A 50 -16.17 14.70 9.39
CA TRP A 50 -16.36 14.62 10.83
C TRP A 50 -15.67 15.79 11.55
N VAL A 51 -14.43 16.07 11.21
CA VAL A 51 -13.64 17.16 11.81
C VAL A 51 -14.17 18.54 11.39
N ALA A 52 -14.63 18.70 10.15
CA ALA A 52 -15.29 19.93 9.72
C ALA A 52 -16.56 20.23 10.53
N GLY A 53 -17.27 19.20 11.00
CA GLY A 53 -18.42 19.32 11.91
C GLY A 53 -18.07 19.89 13.29
N LEU A 54 -16.81 19.83 13.72
CA LEU A 54 -16.33 20.39 15.00
C LEU A 54 -16.06 21.91 14.91
N GLY A 55 -16.17 22.50 13.72
CA GLY A 55 -16.03 23.93 13.48
C GLY A 55 -14.78 24.32 12.68
N PRO A 56 -14.71 25.59 12.22
CA PRO A 56 -13.69 26.06 11.28
C PRO A 56 -12.26 26.00 11.83
N ASN A 57 -12.09 26.15 13.15
CA ASN A 57 -10.78 26.05 13.80
C ASN A 57 -10.20 24.64 13.72
N ALA A 58 -11.05 23.60 13.78
CA ALA A 58 -10.62 22.20 13.67
C ALA A 58 -10.16 21.88 12.25
N LEU A 59 -10.87 22.39 11.23
CA LEU A 59 -10.48 22.25 9.83
C LEU A 59 -9.17 23.00 9.52
N ALA A 60 -8.97 24.20 10.09
CA ALA A 60 -7.72 24.94 9.95
C ALA A 60 -6.53 24.20 10.61
N ALA A 61 -6.75 23.54 11.74
CA ALA A 61 -5.74 22.71 12.40
C ALA A 61 -5.30 21.52 11.53
N LEU A 62 -6.23 20.88 10.79
CA LEU A 62 -5.89 19.83 9.82
C LEU A 62 -4.93 20.33 8.75
N GLY A 63 -5.18 21.52 8.19
CA GLY A 63 -4.29 22.14 7.21
C GLY A 63 -2.90 22.46 7.78
N PHE A 64 -2.83 22.85 9.05
CA PHE A 64 -1.57 23.16 9.73
C PHE A 64 -0.73 21.92 10.06
N ILE A 65 -1.36 20.80 10.42
CA ILE A 65 -0.64 19.56 10.78
C ILE A 65 -0.28 18.70 9.55
N ASN A 66 -0.96 18.88 8.41
CA ASN A 66 -0.74 18.08 7.21
C ASN A 66 0.72 18.04 6.70
N PRO A 67 1.51 19.14 6.72
CA PRO A 67 2.92 19.09 6.35
C PRO A 67 3.76 18.16 7.25
N LEU A 68 3.45 18.11 8.55
CA LEU A 68 4.13 17.21 9.49
C LEU A 68 3.81 15.75 9.17
N PHE A 69 2.54 15.45 8.89
CA PHE A 69 2.13 14.13 8.40
C PHE A 69 2.86 13.74 7.12
N MET A 70 3.05 14.68 6.19
CA MET A 70 3.73 14.42 4.92
C MET A 70 5.20 14.03 5.13
N ILE A 71 5.89 14.60 6.11
CA ILE A 71 7.25 14.21 6.49
C ILE A 71 7.27 12.77 7.00
N VAL A 72 6.38 12.42 7.93
CA VAL A 72 6.33 11.07 8.52
C VAL A 72 5.98 10.01 7.47
N ILE A 73 4.97 10.28 6.65
CA ILE A 73 4.58 9.39 5.55
C ILE A 73 5.69 9.29 4.50
N GLY A 74 6.35 10.40 4.18
CA GLY A 74 7.48 10.43 3.25
C GLY A 74 8.65 9.58 3.73
N LEU A 75 8.98 9.62 5.02
CA LEU A 75 9.99 8.76 5.63
C LEU A 75 9.59 7.28 5.56
N GLY A 76 8.35 6.95 5.93
CA GLY A 76 7.85 5.57 5.86
C GLY A 76 7.90 5.00 4.44
N ASN A 77 7.42 5.77 3.46
CA ASN A 77 7.49 5.39 2.05
C ASN A 77 8.92 5.30 1.53
N GLY A 78 9.80 6.23 1.91
CA GLY A 78 11.21 6.23 1.51
C GLY A 78 11.96 5.01 2.04
N LEU A 79 11.76 4.67 3.32
CA LEU A 79 12.33 3.47 3.93
C LEU A 79 11.75 2.18 3.32
N GLY A 80 10.42 2.12 3.12
CA GLY A 80 9.77 0.96 2.51
C GLY A 80 10.25 0.72 1.08
N ALA A 81 10.35 1.77 0.27
CA ALA A 81 10.88 1.70 -1.09
C ALA A 81 12.36 1.31 -1.10
N GLY A 82 13.17 1.88 -0.20
CA GLY A 82 14.58 1.56 -0.05
C GLY A 82 14.83 0.10 0.35
N ALA A 83 14.08 -0.41 1.32
CA ALA A 83 14.16 -1.80 1.75
C ALA A 83 13.72 -2.76 0.64
N THR A 84 12.63 -2.44 -0.07
CA THR A 84 12.15 -3.25 -1.21
C THR A 84 13.20 -3.29 -2.33
N SER A 85 13.86 -2.17 -2.61
CA SER A 85 14.97 -2.09 -3.58
C SER A 85 16.17 -2.95 -3.18
N LEU A 86 16.51 -2.96 -1.89
CA LEU A 86 17.57 -3.83 -1.35
C LEU A 86 17.23 -5.33 -1.44
N ILE A 87 15.97 -5.70 -1.23
CA ILE A 87 15.51 -7.11 -1.35
C ILE A 87 15.44 -7.55 -2.82
N ALA A 88 15.19 -6.62 -3.74
CA ALA A 88 15.07 -6.91 -5.17
C ALA A 88 16.43 -7.05 -5.90
N ARG A 89 17.52 -6.59 -5.28
CA ARG A 89 18.89 -6.74 -5.79
C ARG A 89 19.54 -7.99 -5.22
#